data_AF-A0A3B8IUL6-F1
#
_entry.id   AF-A0A3B8IUL6-F1
#
_cell.length_a   1.000
_cell.length_b   1.000
_cell.length_c   1.000
_cell.angle_alpha   90.00
_cell.angle_beta   90.00
_cell.angle_gamma   90.00
#
_symmetry.space_group_name_H-M   'P 1'
#
loop_
_entity.id
_entity.type
_entity.pdbx_description
1 polymer ?
#
loop_
_entity_poly.entity_id
_entity_poly.type
_entity_poly.pdbx_seq_one_letter_code
_entity_poly.pdbx_strand_id
1 'polypeptide(L)' 'GLTLYLGATDAMVNTKEIWYTLNDSAPIRYSRPVKIGRPGINSITVKAVDELGNETEMDQVEIFVK' A
#
# COMPACT_ATOMS: atom_id res chain seq x y z
N GLY A 1 15.80 9.75 -0.37
CA GLY A 1 14.51 9.25 -0.88
C GLY A 1 14.36 7.81 -0.46
N LEU A 2 13.21 7.46 0.12
CA LEU A 2 12.89 6.12 0.58
C LEU A 2 12.12 5.36 -0.50
N THR A 3 12.32 4.04 -0.59
CA THR A 3 11.55 3.17 -1.50
C THR A 3 10.86 2.09 -0.67
N LEU A 4 9.55 1.96 -0.84
CA LEU A 4 8.73 0.95 -0.18
C LEU A 4 8.25 -0.09 -1.18
N TYR A 5 8.29 -1.36 -0.76
CA TYR A 5 7.75 -2.49 -1.48
C TYR A 5 6.53 -3.00 -0.73
N LEU A 6 5.42 -3.19 -1.43
CA LEU A 6 4.18 -3.71 -0.88
C LEU A 6 3.98 -5.16 -1.31
N GLY A 7 3.41 -5.96 -0.41
CA GLY A 7 3.07 -7.36 -0.65
C GLY A 7 1.88 -7.75 0.21
N ALA A 8 1.11 -8.71 -0.27
CA ALA A 8 -0.01 -9.30 0.43
C ALA A 8 -0.12 -10.78 0.05
N THR A 9 -0.68 -11.56 0.95
CA THR A 9 -0.92 -13.00 0.78
C THR A 9 -2.29 -13.32 1.34
N ASP A 10 -3.01 -14.21 0.67
CA ASP A 10 -4.25 -14.79 1.17
C ASP A 10 -4.09 -16.31 1.24
N ALA A 11 -4.62 -16.92 2.31
CA ALA A 11 -4.41 -18.33 2.63
C ALA A 11 -5.43 -19.25 1.96
N MET A 12 -6.58 -18.72 1.55
CA MET A 12 -7.66 -19.48 0.90
C MET A 12 -7.60 -19.33 -0.61
N VAL A 13 -7.30 -18.12 -1.09
CA VAL A 13 -7.23 -17.76 -2.50
C VAL A 13 -6.01 -16.88 -2.77
N ASN A 14 -5.69 -16.62 -4.04
CA ASN A 14 -4.61 -15.69 -4.37
C ASN A 14 -5.04 -14.23 -4.17
N THR A 15 -4.05 -13.36 -3.91
CA THR A 15 -4.23 -11.91 -4.00
C THR A 15 -4.26 -11.48 -5.46
N LYS A 16 -5.27 -10.72 -5.85
CA LYS A 16 -5.43 -10.17 -7.20
C LYS A 16 -4.75 -8.83 -7.37
N GLU A 17 -4.91 -7.94 -6.40
CA GLU A 17 -4.30 -6.62 -6.44
C GLU A 17 -4.10 -6.00 -5.06
N ILE A 18 -3.17 -5.05 -5.01
CA ILE A 18 -2.87 -4.23 -3.85
C ILE A 18 -3.10 -2.78 -4.26
N TRP A 19 -3.75 -2.01 -3.40
CA TRP A 19 -3.98 -0.58 -3.55
C TRP A 19 -3.38 0.16 -2.37
N TYR A 20 -2.92 1.38 -2.61
CA TYR A 20 -2.41 2.24 -1.55
C TYR A 20 -2.75 3.72 -1.75
N THR A 21 -2.74 4.48 -0.66
CA THR A 21 -2.70 5.95 -0.67
C THR A 21 -1.39 6.41 -0.03
N LEU A 22 -0.87 7.56 -0.46
CA LEU A 22 0.32 8.18 0.14
C LEU A 22 -0.01 9.64 0.49
N ASN A 23 0.08 10.01 1.77
CA ASN A 23 -0.18 11.37 2.25
C ASN A 23 -1.49 11.94 1.70
N ASP A 24 -2.59 11.21 1.89
CA ASP A 24 -3.95 11.61 1.45
C ASP A 24 -4.15 11.66 -0.07
N SER A 25 -3.26 11.06 -0.85
CA SER A 25 -3.47 10.90 -2.30
C SER A 25 -4.72 10.08 -2.58
N ALA A 26 -5.24 10.21 -3.81
CA ALA A 26 -6.18 9.22 -4.33
C ALA A 26 -5.58 7.80 -4.27
N PRO A 27 -6.41 6.74 -4.16
CA PRO A 27 -5.94 5.37 -4.22
C PRO A 27 -5.22 5.04 -5.53
N ILE A 28 -4.10 4.35 -5.43
CA ILE A 28 -3.24 3.96 -6.54
C ILE A 28 -3.06 2.45 -6.52
N ARG A 29 -3.25 1.79 -7.67
CA ARG A 29 -2.94 0.36 -7.81
C ARG A 29 -1.43 0.16 -7.76
N TYR A 30 -0.98 -0.68 -6.84
CA TYR A 30 0.42 -1.03 -6.71
C TYR A 30 0.88 -1.86 -7.91
N SER A 31 1.81 -1.30 -8.68
CA SER A 31 2.42 -1.96 -9.85
C SER A 31 3.93 -1.76 -9.92
N ARG A 32 4.46 -0.87 -9.07
CA ARG A 32 5.87 -0.48 -8.98
C ARG A 32 6.18 -0.03 -7.55
N PRO A 33 7.45 -0.12 -7.10
CA PRO A 33 7.84 0.35 -5.78
C PRO A 33 7.45 1.81 -5.53
N VAL A 34 6.96 2.10 -4.33
CA VAL A 34 6.50 3.44 -3.93
C VAL A 34 7.72 4.27 -3.55
N LYS A 35 7.93 5.39 -4.24
CA LYS A 35 9.02 6.33 -3.93
C LYS A 35 8.50 7.44 -3.02
N ILE A 36 9.13 7.60 -1.87
CA ILE A 36 8.81 8.66 -0.89
C ILE A 36 9.99 9.64 -0.86
N GLY A 37 9.74 10.84 -1.40
CA GLY A 37 10.73 11.91 -1.49
C GLY A 37 10.56 13.01 -0.46
N ARG A 38 9.38 13.12 0.16
CA ARG A 38 9.05 14.18 1.12
C ARG A 38 9.69 13.88 2.49
N PRO A 39 10.55 14.77 3.03
CA PRO A 39 11.06 14.64 4.39
C PRO A 39 9.94 14.77 5.44
N GLY A 40 10.17 14.21 6.61
CA GLY A 40 9.21 14.16 7.71
C GLY A 40 8.32 12.91 7.69
N ILE A 41 7.21 12.99 8.41
CA ILE A 41 6.22 11.91 8.51
C ILE A 41 5.45 11.79 7.20
N ASN A 42 5.41 10.58 6.65
CA ASN A 42 4.57 10.20 5.54
C ASN A 42 3.62 9.08 5.99
N SER A 43 2.35 9.18 5.61
CA SER A 43 1.35 8.15 5.89
C SER A 43 1.11 7.32 4.63
N ILE A 44 1.09 5.99 4.77
CA ILE A 44 0.66 5.07 3.73
C ILE A 44 -0.48 4.22 4.27
N THR A 45 -1.57 4.15 3.51
CA THR A 45 -2.66 3.21 3.76
C THR A 45 -2.66 2.17 2.66
N VAL A 46 -2.80 0.89 3.01
CA VAL A 46 -2.76 -0.24 2.08
C VAL A 46 -4.04 -1.06 2.24
N LYS A 47 -4.57 -1.56 1.11
CA LYS A 47 -5.58 -2.60 1.07
C LYS A 47 -5.28 -3.61 -0.02
N ALA A 48 -5.68 -4.86 0.16
CA ALA A 48 -5.59 -5.89 -0.87
C ALA A 48 -6.98 -6.35 -1.30
N VAL A 49 -7.09 -6.83 -2.54
CA VAL A 49 -8.28 -7.45 -3.11
C VAL A 49 -7.90 -8.86 -3.56
N ASP A 50 -8.69 -9.87 -3.19
CA ASP A 50 -8.50 -11.26 -3.61
C ASP A 50 -9.12 -11.54 -5.00
N GLU A 51 -8.93 -12.76 -5.51
CA GLU A 51 -9.50 -13.18 -6.81
C GLU A 51 -11.04 -13.22 -6.84
N LEU A 52 -11.69 -13.33 -5.67
CA LEU A 52 -13.15 -13.34 -5.55
C LEU A 52 -13.74 -11.93 -5.35
N GLY A 53 -12.88 -10.92 -5.18
CA GLY A 53 -13.27 -9.52 -4.99
C GLY A 53 -13.44 -9.11 -3.53
N ASN A 54 -13.05 -9.93 -2.55
CA ASN A 54 -13.04 -9.52 -1.15
C ASN A 54 -11.90 -8.54 -0.91
N GLU A 55 -12.16 -7.51 -0.08
CA GLU A 55 -11.15 -6.52 0.31
C GLU A 55 -10.68 -6.73 1.75
N THR A 56 -9.41 -6.43 2.03
CA THR A 56 -8.91 -6.33 3.41
C THR A 56 -9.42 -5.07 4.11
N GLU A 57 -9.35 -5.05 5.44
CA GLU A 57 -9.34 -3.79 6.17
C GLU A 57 -8.17 -2.91 5.71
N MET A 58 -8.32 -1.59 5.87
CA MET A 58 -7.27 -0.64 5.54
C MET A 58 -6.19 -0.66 6.62
N ASP A 59 -4.97 -1.01 6.26
CA ASP A 59 -3.81 -0.95 7.16
C ASP A 59 -3.03 0.35 6.92
N GLN A 60 -2.81 1.13 7.99
CA GLN A 60 -2.13 2.42 7.92
C GLN A 60 -0.80 2.40 8.67
N VAL A 61 0.26 2.86 8.00
CA VAL A 61 1.62 2.92 8.53
C VAL A 61 2.18 4.33 8.38
N GLU A 62 2.80 4.84 9.44
CA GLU A 62 3.58 6.08 9.40
C GLU A 62 5.06 5.81 9.20
N ILE A 63 5.68 6.59 8.31
CA ILE A 63 7.08 6.42 7.92
C ILE A 63 7.79 7.77 8.01
N PHE A 64 8.85 7.85 8.80
CA PHE A 64 9.67 9.05 8.89
C PHE A 64 10.83 9.01 7.89
N VAL A 65 10.89 10.00 7.00
CA VAL A 65 12.02 10.21 6.07
C VAL A 65 12.87 11.37 6.58
N LYS A 66 14.18 11.14 6.73
CA LYS A 66 15.14 12.18 7.07
C LYS A 66 15.33 13.19 5.95
#